data_AF-A0A363MU50-F1
#
_entry.id   AF-A0A363MU50-F1
#
_cell.length_a   1.000
_cell.length_b   1.000
_cell.length_c   1.000
_cell.angle_alpha   90.00
_cell.angle_beta   90.00
_cell.angle_gamma   90.00
#
_symmetry.space_group_name_H-M   'P 1'
#
loop_
_entity.id
_entity.type
_entity.pdbx_description
1 polymer ?
#
loop_
_entity_poly.entity_id
_entity_poly.type
_entity_poly.pdbx_seq_one_letter_code
_entity_poly.pdbx_strand_id
1 'polypeptide(L)'
;MSITMRTHTTTIKLIIFSFAILLLSSCALKAIPSEYTSVKDGFENVGLDKLGNGKVLIYNGADILHKMDNTARLNIWINNNSFGQLKANEYAIIDLREGHYNFKVQHLDMVNIRSDHKVEIDSKTKVIKIKPTITSNKLEILNELPQNFNNFSYSKKI
;
A
#
# COMPACT_ATOMS: atom_id res chain seq x y z
N MET A 1 -17.35 45.52 35.07
CA MET A 1 -17.61 44.15 34.61
C MET A 1 -17.33 44.06 33.10
N SER A 2 -16.06 43.95 32.68
CA SER A 2 -15.70 43.97 31.25
C SER A 2 -14.34 43.29 30.94
N ILE A 3 -13.46 43.17 31.94
CA ILE A 3 -12.13 42.58 31.78
C ILE A 3 -12.20 41.04 31.60
N THR A 4 -13.12 40.37 32.30
CA THR A 4 -13.27 38.90 32.29
C THR A 4 -13.77 38.34 30.95
N MET A 5 -14.59 39.09 30.20
CA MET A 5 -15.06 38.61 28.88
C MET A 5 -13.96 38.67 27.81
N ARG A 6 -13.06 39.67 27.89
CA ARG A 6 -12.02 39.93 26.88
C ARG A 6 -10.89 38.88 26.92
N THR A 7 -10.57 38.36 28.10
CA THR A 7 -9.60 37.27 28.28
C THR A 7 -10.14 35.96 27.71
N HIS A 8 -11.40 35.61 27.98
CA HIS A 8 -12.04 34.41 27.41
C HIS A 8 -12.05 34.40 25.88
N THR A 9 -12.33 35.54 25.23
CA THR A 9 -12.33 35.62 23.76
C THR A 9 -10.94 35.39 23.16
N THR A 10 -9.89 35.87 23.83
CA THR A 10 -8.50 35.70 23.40
C THR A 10 -8.04 34.26 23.55
N THR A 11 -8.40 33.60 24.66
CA THR A 11 -8.11 32.17 24.89
C THR A 11 -8.84 31.27 23.91
N ILE A 12 -10.12 31.55 23.60
CA ILE A 12 -10.89 30.81 22.60
C ILE A 12 -10.25 30.93 21.21
N LYS A 13 -9.81 32.13 20.82
CA LYS A 13 -9.11 32.35 19.53
C LYS A 13 -7.80 31.56 19.45
N LEU A 14 -7.03 31.49 20.54
CA LEU A 14 -5.79 30.69 20.63
C LEU A 14 -6.04 29.18 20.52
N ILE A 15 -7.12 28.68 21.13
CA ILE A 15 -7.52 27.26 21.03
C ILE A 15 -7.95 26.93 19.59
N ILE A 16 -8.79 27.77 18.97
CA ILE A 16 -9.22 27.58 17.58
C ILE A 16 -8.02 27.61 16.63
N PHE A 17 -7.08 28.53 16.84
CA PHE A 17 -5.87 28.62 16.04
C PHE A 17 -4.95 27.41 16.21
N SER A 18 -4.78 26.91 17.44
CA SER A 18 -3.99 25.70 17.72
C SER A 18 -4.64 24.44 17.13
N PHE A 19 -5.97 24.33 17.19
CA PHE A 19 -6.70 23.22 16.58
C PHE A 19 -6.60 23.26 15.04
N ALA A 20 -6.66 24.46 14.45
CA ALA A 20 -6.45 24.64 13.01
C ALA A 20 -5.03 24.23 12.55
N ILE A 21 -4.00 24.50 13.36
CA ILE A 21 -2.61 24.07 13.06
C ILE A 21 -2.49 22.54 13.12
N LEU A 22 -3.12 21.88 14.09
CA LEU A 22 -3.10 20.42 14.21
C LEU A 22 -3.81 19.70 13.04
N LEU A 23 -4.84 20.32 12.47
CA LEU A 23 -5.54 19.78 11.30
C LEU A 23 -4.70 19.86 10.00
N LEU A 24 -3.69 20.72 9.95
CA LEU A 24 -2.82 20.89 8.77
C LEU A 24 -1.66 19.89 8.71
N SER A 25 -1.39 19.14 9.79
CA SER A 25 -0.28 18.17 9.85
C SER A 25 -0.65 16.74 9.46
N SER A 26 -1.71 16.54 8.67
CA SER A 26 -2.05 15.20 8.16
C SER A 26 -0.95 14.72 7.19
N CYS A 27 0.00 13.95 7.71
CA CYS A 27 0.99 13.28 6.88
C CYS A 27 0.28 12.18 6.11
N ALA A 28 0.30 12.25 4.78
CA ALA A 28 -0.07 11.14 3.90
C ALA A 28 1.16 10.28 3.61
N LEU A 29 0.97 8.99 3.32
CA LEU A 29 2.06 8.12 2.89
C LEU A 29 2.57 8.58 1.51
N LYS A 30 3.79 9.14 1.47
CA LYS A 30 4.41 9.57 0.22
C LYS A 30 4.67 8.36 -0.67
N ALA A 31 4.21 8.43 -1.92
CA ALA A 31 4.51 7.42 -2.93
C ALA A 31 6.01 7.38 -3.22
N ILE A 32 6.53 6.18 -3.43
CA ILE A 32 7.90 5.93 -3.83
C ILE A 32 7.93 5.57 -5.32
N PRO A 33 8.92 6.04 -6.09
CA PRO A 33 9.04 5.66 -7.49
C PRO A 33 9.46 4.19 -7.62
N SER A 34 8.92 3.46 -8.59
CA SER A 34 9.39 2.12 -8.88
C SER A 34 10.71 2.11 -9.65
N GLU A 35 11.54 1.12 -9.31
CA GLU A 35 12.73 0.70 -10.07
C GLU A 35 12.42 -0.53 -10.94
N TYR A 36 11.16 -0.98 -10.97
CA TYR A 36 10.68 -2.12 -11.76
C TYR A 36 9.87 -1.67 -12.96
N THR A 37 10.04 -2.37 -14.07
CA THR A 37 9.17 -2.23 -15.23
C THR A 37 7.95 -3.12 -15.06
N SER A 38 6.77 -2.50 -15.02
CA SER A 38 5.50 -3.23 -14.97
C SER A 38 5.24 -3.95 -16.31
N VAL A 39 4.88 -5.23 -16.27
CA VAL A 39 4.57 -6.04 -17.46
C VAL A 39 3.09 -5.90 -17.78
N LYS A 40 2.77 -5.01 -18.72
CA LYS A 40 1.39 -4.77 -19.15
C LYS A 40 1.01 -5.54 -20.42
N ASP A 41 1.96 -5.73 -21.32
CA ASP A 41 1.73 -6.35 -22.61
C ASP A 41 1.42 -7.85 -22.44
N GLY A 42 0.33 -8.32 -23.05
CA GLY A 42 -0.17 -9.70 -22.91
C GLY A 42 -1.14 -9.93 -21.74
N PHE A 43 -1.38 -8.93 -20.89
CA PHE A 43 -2.22 -9.02 -19.68
C PHE A 43 -3.52 -8.20 -19.76
N GLU A 44 -4.04 -7.96 -20.96
CA GLU A 44 -5.35 -7.32 -21.18
C GLU A 44 -6.48 -8.03 -20.42
N ASN A 45 -6.42 -9.36 -20.40
CA ASN A 45 -7.17 -10.23 -19.50
C ASN A 45 -6.17 -11.08 -18.73
N VAL A 46 -6.01 -10.80 -17.44
CA VAL A 46 -5.10 -11.55 -16.56
C VAL A 46 -5.73 -12.90 -16.23
N GLY A 47 -5.01 -13.98 -16.56
CA GLY A 47 -5.34 -15.35 -16.20
C GLY A 47 -4.17 -16.01 -15.47
N LEU A 48 -4.47 -16.98 -14.61
CA LEU A 48 -3.45 -17.74 -13.84
C LEU A 48 -2.51 -18.55 -14.74
N ASP A 49 -2.95 -18.89 -15.95
CA ASP A 49 -2.17 -19.55 -17.00
C ASP A 49 -1.07 -18.66 -17.58
N LYS A 50 -1.21 -17.34 -17.46
CA LYS A 50 -0.23 -16.34 -17.91
C LYS A 50 0.79 -15.95 -16.83
N LEU A 51 0.61 -16.44 -15.60
CA LEU A 51 1.46 -16.19 -14.44
C LEU A 51 2.33 -17.40 -14.13
N GLY A 52 3.39 -17.20 -13.35
CA GLY A 52 4.42 -18.20 -13.07
C GLY A 52 5.65 -17.99 -13.95
N ASN A 53 6.67 -18.84 -13.77
CA ASN A 53 7.97 -18.72 -14.44
C ASN A 53 8.54 -17.29 -14.36
N GLY A 54 8.40 -16.70 -13.18
CA GLY A 54 8.84 -15.36 -12.85
C GLY A 54 7.84 -14.24 -13.13
N LYS A 55 6.74 -14.47 -13.85
CA LYS A 55 5.65 -13.48 -13.95
C LYS A 55 4.77 -13.56 -12.72
N VAL A 56 4.96 -12.61 -11.81
CA VAL A 56 4.29 -12.60 -10.51
C VAL A 56 3.35 -11.40 -10.42
N LEU A 57 2.09 -11.67 -10.12
CA LEU A 57 1.10 -10.65 -9.78
C LEU A 57 1.21 -10.31 -8.30
N ILE A 58 1.47 -9.04 -7.99
CA ILE A 58 1.50 -8.52 -6.61
C ILE A 58 0.31 -7.58 -6.46
N TYR A 59 -0.52 -7.81 -5.44
CA TYR A 59 -1.69 -6.97 -5.20
C TYR A 59 -1.87 -6.56 -3.74
N ASN A 60 -2.54 -5.42 -3.58
CA ASN A 60 -2.93 -4.91 -2.26
C ASN A 60 -4.26 -5.54 -1.83
N GLY A 61 -4.20 -6.42 -0.84
CA GLY A 61 -5.32 -7.16 -0.26
C GLY A 61 -6.02 -6.46 0.91
N ALA A 62 -5.98 -5.11 0.97
CA ALA A 62 -6.70 -4.35 2.00
C ALA A 62 -8.22 -4.63 1.97
N ASP A 63 -8.79 -4.88 3.15
CA ASP A 63 -10.23 -5.10 3.31
C ASP A 63 -11.02 -3.78 3.16
N ILE A 64 -12.33 -3.88 2.94
CA ILE A 64 -13.25 -2.74 2.74
C ILE A 64 -13.14 -1.70 3.86
N LEU A 65 -12.93 -2.14 5.11
CA LEU A 65 -12.77 -1.25 6.26
C LEU A 65 -11.55 -0.32 6.14
N HIS A 66 -10.44 -0.80 5.57
CA HIS A 66 -9.24 0.00 5.31
C HIS A 66 -9.32 0.81 3.99
N LYS A 67 -10.42 0.72 3.24
CA LYS A 67 -10.63 1.48 2.00
C LYS A 67 -11.29 2.84 2.24
N MET A 68 -12.04 3.00 3.33
CA MET A 68 -12.90 4.16 3.55
C MET A 68 -12.15 5.45 3.89
N ASP A 69 -10.90 5.36 4.34
CA ASP A 69 -10.08 6.48 4.80
C ASP A 69 -8.83 6.74 3.92
N ASN A 70 -8.66 5.99 2.82
CA ASN A 70 -7.53 6.11 1.90
C ASN A 70 -6.15 5.79 2.56
N THR A 71 -6.14 5.13 3.73
CA THR A 71 -4.92 4.81 4.49
C THR A 71 -4.25 3.51 4.05
N ALA A 72 -4.97 2.63 3.35
CA ALA A 72 -4.45 1.35 2.85
C ALA A 72 -3.48 1.45 1.66
N ARG A 73 -2.63 2.46 1.58
CA ARG A 73 -1.54 2.52 0.59
C ARG A 73 -0.37 1.69 1.08
N LEU A 74 0.19 0.88 0.20
CA LEU A 74 1.35 0.04 0.47
C LEU A 74 2.55 0.54 -0.34
N ASN A 75 3.57 1.02 0.34
CA ASN A 75 4.91 1.17 -0.24
C ASN A 75 5.64 -0.17 -0.08
N ILE A 76 6.21 -0.67 -1.17
CA ILE A 76 6.85 -1.99 -1.20
C ILE A 76 8.27 -1.83 -1.72
N TRP A 77 9.20 -2.54 -1.08
CA TRP A 77 10.55 -2.77 -1.57
C TRP A 77 10.79 -4.25 -1.68
N ILE A 78 11.52 -4.65 -2.73
CA ILE A 78 11.93 -6.02 -2.96
C ILE A 78 13.45 -6.01 -2.94
N ASN A 79 14.03 -6.69 -1.95
CA ASN A 79 15.42 -6.56 -1.56
C ASN A 79 15.78 -5.10 -1.23
N ASN A 80 16.60 -4.48 -2.07
CA ASN A 80 17.04 -3.09 -1.93
C ASN A 80 16.40 -2.16 -2.96
N ASN A 81 15.53 -2.68 -3.83
CA ASN A 81 14.92 -1.92 -4.91
C ASN A 81 13.48 -1.54 -4.54
N SER A 82 13.11 -0.31 -4.83
CA SER A 82 11.75 0.21 -4.69
C SER A 82 10.84 -0.46 -5.72
N PHE A 83 9.87 -1.24 -5.25
CA PHE A 83 8.83 -1.78 -6.13
C PHE A 83 7.83 -0.70 -6.51
N GLY A 84 7.55 0.24 -5.62
CA GLY A 84 6.55 1.28 -5.84
C GLY A 84 5.47 1.33 -4.77
N GLN A 85 4.37 2.01 -5.11
CA GLN A 85 3.18 2.10 -4.27
C GLN A 85 1.98 1.40 -4.90
N LEU A 86 1.24 0.61 -4.11
CA LEU A 86 -0.06 0.06 -4.47
C LEU A 86 -1.15 0.61 -3.55
N LYS A 87 -2.18 1.22 -4.12
CA LYS A 87 -3.42 1.57 -3.39
C LYS A 87 -4.29 0.34 -3.19
N ALA A 88 -5.33 0.47 -2.37
CA ALA A 88 -6.32 -0.58 -2.23
C ALA A 88 -6.93 -0.94 -3.59
N ASN A 89 -7.12 -2.24 -3.84
CA ASN A 89 -7.56 -2.81 -5.12
C ASN A 89 -6.61 -2.56 -6.31
N GLU A 90 -5.39 -2.08 -6.09
CA GLU A 90 -4.40 -2.04 -7.16
C GLU A 90 -3.55 -3.32 -7.16
N TYR A 91 -3.14 -3.71 -8.36
CA TYR A 91 -2.17 -4.78 -8.59
C TYR A 91 -1.16 -4.34 -9.65
N ALA A 92 0.00 -4.99 -9.65
CA ALA A 92 0.94 -4.92 -10.76
C ALA A 92 1.53 -6.31 -11.01
N ILE A 93 2.03 -6.49 -12.22
CA ILE A 93 2.70 -7.72 -12.65
C ILE A 93 4.14 -7.35 -12.96
N ILE A 94 5.07 -8.08 -12.38
CA ILE A 94 6.50 -7.89 -12.60
C ILE A 94 7.16 -9.22 -12.92
N ASP A 95 8.34 -9.13 -13.52
CA ASP A 95 9.22 -10.27 -13.74
C ASP A 95 10.20 -10.40 -12.57
N LEU A 96 10.03 -11.43 -11.75
CA LEU A 96 10.90 -11.80 -10.64
C LEU A 96 11.48 -13.17 -10.95
N ARG A 97 12.80 -13.25 -11.12
CA ARG A 97 13.47 -14.54 -11.32
C ARG A 97 13.28 -15.44 -10.10
N GLU A 98 13.49 -16.74 -10.30
CA GLU A 98 13.50 -17.67 -9.17
C GLU A 98 14.60 -17.30 -8.16
N GLY A 99 14.28 -17.39 -6.88
CA GLY A 99 15.22 -17.07 -5.82
C GLY A 99 14.57 -16.56 -4.53
N HIS A 100 15.40 -16.10 -3.62
CA HIS A 100 15.00 -15.61 -2.30
C HIS A 100 14.98 -14.09 -2.28
N TYR A 101 13.88 -13.52 -1.82
CA TYR A 101 13.64 -12.09 -1.78
C TYR A 101 13.23 -11.64 -0.39
N ASN A 102 13.66 -10.44 0.00
CA ASN A 102 13.17 -9.76 1.19
C ASN A 102 12.19 -8.65 0.78
N PHE A 103 10.91 -8.84 1.08
CA PHE A 103 9.87 -7.85 0.86
C PHE A 103 9.77 -6.95 2.09
N LYS A 104 10.11 -5.68 1.94
CA LYS A 104 9.81 -4.66 2.94
C LYS A 104 8.50 -4.00 2.55
N VAL A 105 7.57 -3.93 3.50
CA VAL A 105 6.26 -3.35 3.27
C VAL A 105 6.03 -2.26 4.30
N GLN A 106 5.56 -1.11 3.84
CA GLN A 106 5.18 0.01 4.67
C GLN A 106 3.76 0.44 4.32
N HIS A 107 2.95 0.66 5.34
CA HIS A 107 1.69 1.39 5.20
C HIS A 107 1.59 2.44 6.30
N LEU A 108 0.71 3.42 6.07
CA LEU A 108 0.42 4.45 7.04
C LEU A 108 -0.99 4.23 7.57
N ASP A 109 -1.08 3.58 8.72
CA ASP A 109 -2.23 3.75 9.61
C ASP A 109 -1.93 4.98 10.51
N MET A 110 -2.66 5.25 11.60
CA MET A 110 -2.35 6.30 12.58
C MET A 110 -0.86 6.39 12.98
N VAL A 111 -0.09 5.31 12.78
CA VAL A 111 1.37 5.23 12.87
C VAL A 111 1.99 4.62 11.61
N ASN A 112 3.30 4.85 11.44
CA ASN A 112 4.07 4.30 10.32
C ASN A 112 4.44 2.83 10.59
N ILE A 113 3.72 1.90 9.95
CA ILE A 113 3.86 0.46 10.18
C ILE A 113 4.75 -0.14 9.10
N ARG A 114 5.77 -0.88 9.53
CA ARG A 114 6.73 -1.54 8.65
C ARG A 114 6.89 -3.01 9.02
N SER A 115 7.11 -3.85 8.03
CA SER A 115 7.38 -5.28 8.21
C SER A 115 8.28 -5.81 7.09
N ASP A 116 9.13 -6.78 7.43
CA ASP A 116 9.99 -7.51 6.50
C ASP A 116 9.48 -8.96 6.33
N HIS A 117 9.45 -9.45 5.09
CA HIS A 117 8.98 -10.78 4.74
C HIS A 117 9.99 -11.46 3.82
N LYS A 118 10.52 -12.63 4.23
CA LYS A 118 11.35 -13.46 3.36
C LYS A 118 10.46 -14.34 2.50
N VAL A 119 10.62 -14.27 1.19
CA VAL A 119 9.77 -14.93 0.19
C VAL A 119 10.67 -15.69 -0.78
N GLU A 120 10.37 -16.96 -1.01
CA GLU A 120 10.98 -17.75 -2.08
C GLU A 120 10.07 -17.69 -3.31
N ILE A 121 10.63 -17.32 -4.45
CA ILE A 121 9.94 -17.30 -5.75
C ILE A 121 10.45 -18.50 -6.55
N ASP A 122 9.51 -19.32 -7.01
CA ASP A 122 9.76 -20.46 -7.89
C ASP A 122 8.92 -20.37 -9.17
N SER A 123 9.11 -21.30 -10.10
CA SER A 123 8.32 -21.42 -11.34
C SER A 123 6.80 -21.48 -11.13
N LYS A 124 6.33 -21.92 -9.95
CA LYS A 124 4.91 -22.05 -9.61
C LYS A 124 4.33 -20.82 -8.94
N THR A 125 5.17 -19.88 -8.51
CA THR A 125 4.75 -18.67 -7.82
C THR A 125 4.05 -17.74 -8.80
N LYS A 126 2.75 -17.53 -8.58
CA LYS A 126 1.87 -16.76 -9.48
C LYS A 126 1.40 -15.46 -8.86
N VAL A 127 0.91 -15.52 -7.64
CA VAL A 127 0.24 -14.40 -6.98
C VAL A 127 0.83 -14.17 -5.60
N ILE A 128 1.13 -12.91 -5.28
CA ILE A 128 1.51 -12.47 -3.95
C ILE A 128 0.48 -11.44 -3.49
N LYS A 129 -0.20 -11.76 -2.39
CA LYS A 129 -1.09 -10.85 -1.69
C LYS A 129 -0.32 -10.16 -0.59
N ILE A 130 -0.42 -8.84 -0.52
CA ILE A 130 0.08 -8.06 0.61
C ILE A 130 -1.10 -7.35 1.25
N LYS A 131 -1.35 -7.63 2.53
CA LYS A 131 -2.48 -7.10 3.29
C LYS A 131 -1.97 -6.25 4.46
N PRO A 132 -2.30 -4.96 4.54
CA PRO A 132 -2.07 -4.19 5.75
C PRO A 132 -2.99 -4.70 6.87
N THR A 133 -2.48 -4.71 8.10
CA THR A 133 -3.24 -4.98 9.33
C THR A 133 -2.96 -3.86 10.34
N ILE A 134 -3.75 -3.80 11.42
CA ILE A 134 -3.69 -2.72 12.43
C ILE A 134 -2.27 -2.56 13.03
N THR A 135 -1.46 -3.62 13.09
CA THR A 135 -0.14 -3.60 13.74
C THR A 135 1.01 -4.07 12.84
N SER A 136 0.74 -4.59 11.65
CA SER A 136 1.76 -5.17 10.76
C SER A 136 1.28 -5.25 9.31
N ASN A 137 2.02 -5.94 8.45
CA ASN A 137 1.54 -6.38 7.15
C ASN A 137 1.63 -7.90 7.07
N LYS A 138 0.69 -8.52 6.35
CA LYS A 138 0.72 -9.94 6.03
C LYS A 138 1.04 -10.10 4.55
N LEU A 139 2.00 -10.97 4.23
CA LEU A 139 2.30 -11.38 2.86
C LEU A 139 1.92 -12.85 2.70
N GLU A 140 1.15 -13.18 1.66
CA GLU A 140 0.70 -14.54 1.35
C GLU A 140 1.00 -14.86 -0.11
N ILE A 141 1.63 -16.00 -0.38
CA ILE A 141 1.76 -16.55 -1.75
C ILE A 141 0.49 -17.35 -2.03
N LEU A 142 -0.17 -17.05 -3.14
CA LEU A 142 -1.43 -17.68 -3.55
C LEU A 142 -1.30 -18.27 -4.95
N ASN A 143 -2.08 -19.31 -5.20
CA ASN A 143 -2.22 -19.94 -6.50
C ASN A 143 -3.54 -19.56 -7.19
N GLU A 144 -4.20 -18.51 -6.69
CA GLU A 144 -5.49 -18.03 -7.17
C GLU A 144 -5.50 -16.50 -7.26
N LEU A 145 -6.34 -15.96 -8.15
CA LEU A 145 -6.59 -14.51 -8.25
C LEU A 145 -7.46 -14.05 -7.07
N PRO A 146 -7.39 -12.77 -6.66
CA PRO A 146 -8.22 -12.28 -5.58
C PRO A 146 -9.71 -12.41 -5.94
N GLN A 147 -10.53 -12.64 -4.93
CA GLN A 147 -11.98 -12.60 -5.08
C GLN A 147 -12.41 -11.25 -5.66
N ASN A 148 -13.35 -11.29 -6.60
CA ASN A 148 -13.81 -10.11 -7.34
C ASN A 148 -12.69 -9.35 -8.05
N PHE A 149 -11.73 -10.07 -8.67
CA PHE A 149 -10.60 -9.48 -9.40
C PHE A 149 -11.01 -8.40 -10.41
N ASN A 150 -12.23 -8.45 -10.96
CA ASN A 150 -12.78 -7.41 -11.85
C ASN A 150 -12.84 -6.01 -11.20
N ASN A 151 -12.83 -5.93 -9.87
CA ASN A 151 -12.80 -4.67 -9.13
C ASN A 151 -11.37 -4.14 -8.92
N PHE A 152 -10.35 -4.88 -9.34
CA PHE A 152 -8.97 -4.49 -9.22
C PHE A 152 -8.50 -3.74 -10.45
N SER A 153 -7.72 -2.68 -10.23
CA SER A 153 -7.13 -1.86 -11.29
C SER A 153 -5.64 -2.12 -11.42
N TYR A 154 -5.17 -2.27 -12.65
CA TYR A 154 -3.74 -2.35 -12.94
C TYR A 154 -3.04 -1.02 -12.60
N SER A 155 -1.99 -1.08 -11.78
CA SER A 155 -1.16 0.08 -11.48
C SER A 155 -0.22 0.38 -12.65
N LYS A 156 -0.60 1.37 -13.47
CA LYS A 156 0.18 1.83 -14.63
C LYS A 156 1.50 2.50 -14.24
N LYS A 157 1.60 2.95 -12.99
CA LYS A 157 2.77 3.60 -12.39
C LYS A 157 2.89 3.04 -10.98
N ILE A 158 3.57 1.89 -10.90
CA ILE A 158 4.20 1.51 -9.65
C ILE A 158 5.34 2.49 -9.37
#